data_AF-A0A354AY93-F1
#
_entry.id   AF-A0A354AY93-F1
#
_cell.length_a   1.000
_cell.length_b   1.000
_cell.length_c   1.000
_cell.angle_alpha   90.00
_cell.angle_beta   90.00
_cell.angle_gamma   90.00
#
_symmetry.space_group_name_H-M   'P 1'
#
loop_
_entity.id
_entity.type
_entity.pdbx_description
1 polymer ?
#
loop_
_entity_poly.entity_id
_entity_poly.type
_entity_poly.pdbx_seq_one_letter_code
_entity_poly.pdbx_strand_id
1 'polypeptide(L)'
;MSSFLNAGVAEHLWASLAGDIEGGWGRPLHIEHQHFSVIDHGGDGLSIYEFGAPNLRFRLWESKRHDATTSVTNVVTKAAGQINDNGTRYLARMTKALQTHGDPRIEILSGRIVDLWSERDHACGVGVSVGTTTPIEDLPIRPFQGLCKAFAIYPSPDNREGLIIQISNLQALALLVRAELLKGIN
;
A
#
# COMPACT_ATOMS: atom_id res chain seq x y z
N MET A 1 -15.31 -20.30 1.80
CA MET A 1 -14.78 -19.68 3.03
C MET A 1 -13.26 -19.55 3.04
N SER A 2 -12.47 -20.54 2.58
CA SER A 2 -11.00 -20.43 2.55
C SER A 2 -10.46 -19.38 1.55
N SER A 3 -11.15 -19.14 0.43
CA SER A 3 -10.66 -18.19 -0.59
C SER A 3 -10.66 -16.72 -0.13
N PHE A 4 -11.65 -16.30 0.66
CA PHE A 4 -11.76 -14.94 1.21
C PHE A 4 -10.67 -14.65 2.22
N LEU A 5 -10.37 -15.60 3.10
CA LEU A 5 -9.28 -15.47 4.06
C LEU A 5 -7.91 -15.38 3.37
N ASN A 6 -7.68 -16.21 2.34
CA ASN A 6 -6.46 -16.14 1.54
C ASN A 6 -6.31 -14.78 0.83
N ALA A 7 -7.42 -14.21 0.33
CA ALA A 7 -7.41 -12.87 -0.26
C ALA A 7 -7.06 -11.80 0.78
N GLY A 8 -7.75 -11.78 1.92
CA GLY A 8 -7.48 -10.83 3.00
C GLY A 8 -6.04 -10.92 3.49
N VAL A 9 -5.53 -12.11 3.77
CA VAL A 9 -4.14 -12.28 4.22
C VAL A 9 -3.13 -11.75 3.20
N ALA A 10 -3.28 -12.10 1.91
CA ALA A 10 -2.35 -11.63 0.89
C ALA A 10 -2.38 -10.10 0.72
N GLU A 11 -3.56 -9.47 0.80
CA GLU A 11 -3.72 -8.01 0.64
C GLU A 11 -3.21 -7.24 1.87
N HIS A 12 -3.23 -7.84 3.06
CA HIS A 12 -2.81 -7.17 4.30
C HIS A 12 -1.34 -7.42 4.67
N LEU A 13 -0.62 -8.25 3.90
CA LEU A 13 0.80 -8.51 4.16
C LEU A 13 1.65 -7.25 4.03
N TRP A 14 1.35 -6.36 3.08
CA TRP A 14 2.08 -5.10 2.96
C TRP A 14 2.01 -4.29 4.25
N ALA A 15 0.81 -4.14 4.83
CA ALA A 15 0.63 -3.40 6.09
C ALA A 15 1.51 -3.97 7.21
N SER A 16 1.65 -5.29 7.27
CA SER A 16 2.45 -5.98 8.29
C SER A 16 3.96 -5.89 8.06
N LEU A 17 4.40 -5.65 6.82
CA LEU A 17 5.81 -5.66 6.43
C LEU A 17 6.38 -4.26 6.15
N ALA A 18 5.53 -3.32 5.77
CA ALA A 18 5.95 -2.00 5.30
C ALA A 18 6.77 -1.24 6.34
N GLY A 19 6.55 -1.51 7.64
CA GLY A 19 7.30 -0.88 8.72
C GLY A 19 8.74 -1.36 8.81
N ASP A 20 9.09 -2.49 8.21
CA ASP A 20 10.41 -3.14 8.30
C ASP A 20 11.14 -3.22 6.95
N ILE A 21 10.50 -2.81 5.86
CA ILE A 21 11.09 -2.82 4.52
C ILE A 21 11.59 -1.41 4.18
N GLU A 22 12.86 -1.29 3.80
CA GLU A 22 13.40 -0.06 3.21
C GLU A 22 12.93 0.07 1.75
N GLY A 23 12.25 1.18 1.45
CA GLY A 23 11.85 1.55 0.10
C GLY A 23 12.77 2.60 -0.53
N GLY A 24 12.34 3.18 -1.65
CA GLY A 24 13.07 4.26 -2.35
C GLY A 24 13.22 5.55 -1.52
N TRP A 25 12.42 5.71 -0.46
CA TRP A 25 12.54 6.81 0.51
C TRP A 25 13.03 6.33 1.89
N GLY A 26 13.61 5.12 1.96
CA GLY A 26 14.03 4.50 3.20
C GLY A 26 12.87 3.85 3.96
N ARG A 27 13.04 3.71 5.27
CA ARG A 27 12.05 3.10 6.17
C ARG A 27 10.94 4.09 6.54
N PRO A 28 9.66 3.69 6.52
CA PRO A 28 8.59 4.56 7.00
C PRO A 28 8.76 4.95 8.48
N LEU A 29 8.50 6.22 8.79
CA LEU A 29 8.36 6.75 10.14
C LEU A 29 7.01 6.34 10.77
N HIS A 30 5.95 6.34 9.96
CA HIS A 30 4.60 5.97 10.37
C HIS A 30 3.87 5.24 9.25
N ILE A 31 2.97 4.33 9.61
CA ILE A 31 2.05 3.70 8.67
C ILE A 31 0.65 3.82 9.22
N GLU A 32 -0.21 4.44 8.43
CA GLU A 32 -1.64 4.48 8.66
C GLU A 32 -2.32 3.38 7.85
N HIS A 33 -3.12 2.57 8.50
CA HIS A 33 -3.88 1.50 7.87
C HIS A 33 -5.34 1.90 7.79
N GLN A 34 -6.02 1.65 6.66
CA GLN A 34 -7.49 1.74 6.70
C GLN A 34 -8.02 0.61 7.58
N HIS A 35 -8.89 0.95 8.54
CA HIS A 35 -9.59 -0.02 9.35
C HIS A 35 -10.28 -1.06 8.46
N PHE A 36 -10.18 -2.33 8.87
CA PHE A 36 -10.79 -3.52 8.28
C PHE A 36 -12.30 -3.35 8.00
N SER A 37 -12.64 -2.68 6.91
CA SER A 37 -13.99 -2.62 6.39
C SER A 37 -14.05 -3.53 5.18
N VAL A 38 -14.55 -4.75 5.37
CA VAL A 38 -14.74 -5.78 4.33
C VAL A 38 -15.61 -5.28 3.16
N ILE A 39 -16.25 -4.12 3.31
CA ILE A 39 -17.21 -3.52 2.39
C ILE A 39 -16.64 -2.38 1.55
N ASP A 40 -15.49 -1.79 1.93
CA ASP A 40 -14.87 -0.68 1.20
C ASP A 40 -13.55 -1.14 0.58
N HIS A 41 -13.53 -1.28 -0.74
CA HIS A 41 -12.31 -1.54 -1.49
C HIS A 41 -11.63 -0.21 -1.79
N GLY A 42 -10.42 0.01 -1.28
CA GLY A 42 -9.58 1.11 -1.72
C GLY A 42 -8.65 1.77 -0.70
N GLY A 43 -7.44 2.12 -1.16
CA GLY A 43 -6.42 2.85 -0.41
C GLY A 43 -6.03 2.09 0.85
N ASP A 44 -5.33 0.97 0.68
CA ASP A 44 -5.06 0.02 1.76
C ASP A 44 -4.18 0.58 2.88
N GLY A 45 -3.38 1.61 2.58
CA GLY A 45 -2.74 2.40 3.62
C GLY A 45 -1.91 3.57 3.13
N LEU A 46 -1.35 4.29 4.10
CA LEU A 46 -0.49 5.44 3.89
C LEU A 46 0.79 5.25 4.70
N SER A 47 1.94 5.32 4.05
CA SER A 47 3.23 5.35 4.74
C SER A 47 3.78 6.77 4.72
N ILE A 48 4.29 7.25 5.85
CA ILE A 48 4.93 8.56 6.02
C ILE A 48 6.41 8.34 6.27
N TYR A 49 7.27 9.11 5.60
CA TYR A 49 8.73 8.99 5.64
C TYR A 49 9.33 10.31 6.11
N GLU A 50 10.41 10.22 6.86
CA GLU A 50 11.26 11.37 7.12
C GLU A 50 12.14 11.66 5.90
N PHE A 51 12.20 12.92 5.48
CA PHE A 51 13.03 13.34 4.34
C PHE A 51 13.83 14.60 4.70
N GLY A 52 14.64 14.46 5.76
CA GLY A 52 15.39 15.56 6.37
C GLY A 52 14.47 16.44 7.21
N ALA A 53 14.64 16.38 8.54
CA ALA A 53 13.81 17.15 9.46
C ALA A 53 13.78 18.65 9.11
N PRO A 54 12.60 19.29 9.13
CA PRO A 54 11.29 18.78 9.57
C PRO A 54 10.45 18.16 8.43
N ASN A 55 11.00 17.96 7.24
CA ASN A 55 10.23 17.58 6.05
C ASN A 55 9.81 16.10 6.09
N LEU A 56 8.54 15.87 5.75
CA LEU A 56 7.97 14.55 5.60
C LEU A 56 7.52 14.33 4.16
N ARG A 57 7.54 13.07 3.74
CA ARG A 57 6.89 12.60 2.51
C ARG A 57 5.85 11.55 2.85
N PHE A 58 4.87 11.36 1.99
CA PHE A 58 3.90 10.29 2.14
C PHE A 58 3.71 9.51 0.86
N ARG A 59 3.35 8.24 1.00
CA ARG A 59 2.98 7.36 -0.10
C ARG A 59 1.66 6.68 0.19
N LEU A 60 0.71 6.85 -0.74
CA LEU A 60 -0.55 6.13 -0.73
C LEU A 60 -0.35 4.75 -1.39
N TRP A 61 -0.79 3.70 -0.72
CA TRP A 61 -0.59 2.32 -1.15
C TRP A 61 -1.91 1.63 -1.51
N GLU A 62 -1.84 0.82 -2.55
CA GLU A 62 -2.84 -0.19 -2.88
C GLU A 62 -2.15 -1.56 -2.92
N SER A 63 -2.72 -2.52 -2.23
CA SER A 63 -2.27 -3.89 -2.07
C SER A 63 -3.23 -4.83 -2.77
N LYS A 64 -2.69 -5.78 -3.53
CA LYS A 64 -3.49 -6.75 -4.28
C LYS A 64 -3.00 -8.16 -4.06
N ARG A 65 -3.93 -9.10 -4.05
CA ARG A 65 -3.60 -10.51 -4.29
C ARG A 65 -3.45 -10.78 -5.79
N HIS A 66 -2.50 -11.63 -6.13
CA HIS A 66 -2.37 -12.25 -7.44
C HIS A 66 -2.42 -13.78 -7.33
N ASP A 67 -3.19 -14.43 -8.20
CA ASP A 67 -3.45 -15.87 -8.20
C ASP A 67 -3.06 -16.56 -9.52
N ALA A 68 -2.18 -15.96 -10.31
CA ALA A 68 -1.67 -16.46 -11.60
C ALA A 68 -2.70 -16.58 -12.74
N THR A 69 -3.97 -16.23 -12.52
CA THR A 69 -5.00 -16.26 -13.58
C THR A 69 -4.86 -15.11 -14.59
N THR A 70 -4.25 -14.01 -14.16
CA THR A 70 -3.98 -12.83 -14.99
C THR A 70 -2.55 -12.38 -14.72
N SER A 71 -1.89 -11.71 -15.68
CA SER A 71 -0.54 -11.20 -15.43
C SER A 71 -0.51 -10.22 -14.24
N VAL A 72 0.53 -10.32 -13.40
CA VAL A 72 0.83 -9.33 -12.35
C VAL A 72 0.82 -7.90 -12.89
N THR A 73 1.31 -7.66 -14.10
CA THR A 73 1.28 -6.33 -14.72
C THR A 73 -0.14 -5.78 -14.87
N ASN A 74 -1.12 -6.64 -15.17
CA ASN A 74 -2.53 -6.23 -15.26
C ASN A 74 -3.11 -5.92 -13.87
N VAL A 75 -2.75 -6.71 -12.85
CA VAL A 75 -3.14 -6.45 -11.45
C VAL A 75 -2.61 -5.09 -11.00
N VAL A 76 -1.32 -4.83 -11.22
CA VAL A 76 -0.69 -3.54 -10.89
C VAL A 76 -1.32 -2.39 -11.66
N THR A 77 -1.60 -2.57 -12.95
CA THR A 77 -2.23 -1.52 -13.77
C THR A 77 -3.61 -1.15 -13.24
N LYS A 78 -4.42 -2.14 -12.83
CA LYS A 78 -5.73 -1.90 -12.22
C LYS A 78 -5.62 -1.20 -10.87
N ALA A 79 -4.69 -1.64 -10.02
CA ALA A 79 -4.43 -1.00 -8.73
C ALA A 79 -4.00 0.46 -8.90
N ALA A 80 -3.08 0.73 -9.83
CA ALA A 80 -2.65 2.09 -10.15
C ALA A 80 -3.81 2.97 -10.65
N GLY A 81 -4.71 2.41 -11.47
CA GLY A 81 -5.94 3.09 -11.88
C GLY A 81 -6.85 3.43 -10.70
N GLN A 82 -7.07 2.48 -9.78
CA GLN A 82 -7.87 2.69 -8.57
C GLN A 82 -7.33 3.82 -7.70
N ILE A 83 -6.00 3.85 -7.46
CA ILE A 83 -5.34 4.95 -6.75
C ILE A 83 -5.55 6.27 -7.49
N ASN A 84 -5.37 6.29 -8.81
CA ASN A 84 -5.50 7.54 -9.57
C ASN A 84 -6.93 8.10 -9.53
N ASP A 85 -7.93 7.23 -9.61
CA ASP A 85 -9.34 7.61 -9.64
C ASP A 85 -9.90 7.98 -8.26
N ASN A 86 -9.37 7.39 -7.19
CA ASN A 86 -9.93 7.51 -5.84
C ASN A 86 -8.96 8.07 -4.79
N GLY A 87 -7.71 8.37 -5.14
CA GLY A 87 -6.65 8.73 -4.19
C GLY A 87 -7.02 9.92 -3.30
N THR A 88 -7.61 10.98 -3.87
CA THR A 88 -8.13 12.12 -3.11
C THR A 88 -9.13 11.70 -2.04
N ARG A 89 -10.07 10.80 -2.38
CA ARG A 89 -11.07 10.28 -1.44
C ARG A 89 -10.41 9.44 -0.34
N TYR A 90 -9.44 8.60 -0.67
CA TYR A 90 -8.73 7.77 0.31
C TYR A 90 -7.94 8.62 1.29
N LEU A 91 -7.18 9.61 0.79
CA LEU A 91 -6.41 10.52 1.63
C LEU A 91 -7.30 11.35 2.56
N ALA A 92 -8.39 11.90 2.05
CA ALA A 92 -9.33 12.67 2.87
C ALA A 92 -9.91 11.85 4.05
N ARG A 93 -10.12 10.54 3.87
CA ARG A 93 -10.56 9.64 4.96
C ARG A 93 -9.46 9.43 5.99
N MET A 94 -8.22 9.26 5.55
CA MET A 94 -7.06 8.99 6.41
C MET A 94 -6.63 10.22 7.21
N THR A 95 -6.84 11.44 6.68
CA THR A 95 -6.48 12.71 7.35
C THR A 95 -7.00 12.78 8.78
N LYS A 96 -8.22 12.28 9.05
CA LYS A 96 -8.81 12.33 10.39
C LYS A 96 -7.99 11.57 11.44
N ALA A 97 -7.46 10.40 11.10
CA ALA A 97 -6.64 9.60 12.01
C ALA A 97 -5.28 10.27 12.27
N LEU A 98 -4.69 10.85 11.21
CA LEU A 98 -3.40 11.54 11.27
C LEU A 98 -3.44 12.86 12.06
N GLN A 99 -4.59 13.53 12.10
CA GLN A 99 -4.78 14.77 12.88
C GLN A 99 -4.66 14.59 14.39
N THR A 100 -4.81 13.36 14.89
CA THR A 100 -4.69 13.04 16.32
C THR A 100 -3.48 12.16 16.62
N HIS A 101 -2.47 12.18 15.74
CA HIS A 101 -1.30 11.30 15.84
C HIS A 101 -0.39 11.64 17.03
N GLY A 102 -0.19 12.93 17.33
CA GLY A 102 0.67 13.40 18.41
C GLY A 102 2.09 13.81 17.98
N ASP A 103 2.53 13.50 16.75
CA ASP A 103 3.68 14.17 16.12
C ASP A 103 3.19 15.42 15.35
N PRO A 104 3.58 16.64 15.77
CA PRO A 104 3.14 17.88 15.11
C PRO A 104 3.46 17.94 13.62
N ARG A 105 4.52 17.25 13.16
CA ARG A 105 4.89 17.22 11.74
C ARG A 105 3.88 16.41 10.92
N ILE A 106 3.40 15.30 11.47
CA ILE A 106 2.37 14.45 10.84
C ILE A 106 1.03 15.17 10.85
N GLU A 107 0.70 15.89 11.93
CA GLU A 107 -0.52 16.70 12.02
C GLU A 107 -0.53 17.81 10.96
N ILE A 108 0.58 18.54 10.80
CA ILE A 108 0.73 19.56 9.75
C ILE A 108 0.62 18.94 8.35
N LEU A 109 1.29 17.80 8.12
CA LEU A 109 1.21 17.08 6.85
C LEU A 109 -0.24 16.65 6.55
N SER A 110 -0.97 16.17 7.55
CA SER A 110 -2.35 15.71 7.40
C SER A 110 -3.27 16.80 6.87
N GLY A 111 -3.08 18.04 7.30
CA GLY A 111 -3.84 19.20 6.83
C GLY A 111 -3.57 19.60 5.39
N ARG A 112 -2.47 19.12 4.80
CA ARG A 112 -2.03 19.46 3.42
C ARG A 112 -2.05 18.27 2.47
N ILE A 113 -2.29 17.05 2.96
CA ILE A 113 -2.04 15.81 2.22
C ILE A 113 -2.86 15.71 0.92
N VAL A 114 -4.10 16.22 0.93
CA VAL A 114 -4.99 16.23 -0.23
C VAL A 114 -4.53 17.26 -1.27
N ASP A 115 -4.03 18.41 -0.83
CA ASP A 115 -3.52 19.46 -1.72
C ASP A 115 -2.22 18.98 -2.38
N LEU A 116 -1.28 18.47 -1.59
CA LEU A 116 -0.02 17.88 -2.08
C LEU A 116 -0.27 16.75 -3.09
N TRP A 117 -1.30 15.93 -2.87
CA TRP A 117 -1.71 14.89 -3.82
C TRP A 117 -2.24 15.48 -5.13
N SER A 118 -3.14 16.46 -5.03
CA SER A 118 -3.79 17.10 -6.18
C SER A 118 -2.79 17.88 -7.05
N GLU A 119 -1.80 18.49 -6.40
CA GLU A 119 -0.70 19.25 -7.03
C GLU A 119 0.43 18.36 -7.55
N ARG A 120 0.38 17.04 -7.30
CA ARG A 120 1.45 16.09 -7.66
C ARG A 120 2.81 16.48 -7.05
N ASP A 121 2.79 17.00 -5.83
CA ASP A 121 3.97 17.53 -5.15
C ASP A 121 5.07 16.46 -4.97
N HIS A 122 6.33 16.88 -4.92
CA HIS A 122 7.48 16.00 -4.73
C HIS A 122 7.41 15.18 -3.42
N ALA A 123 6.67 15.66 -2.41
CA ALA A 123 6.45 14.97 -1.15
C ALA A 123 5.36 13.88 -1.22
N CYS A 124 4.64 13.77 -2.33
CA CYS A 124 3.56 12.82 -2.54
C CYS A 124 4.05 11.64 -3.40
N GLY A 125 3.74 10.41 -3.00
CA GLY A 125 4.07 9.20 -3.74
C GLY A 125 2.92 8.21 -3.84
N VAL A 126 3.12 7.21 -4.69
CA VAL A 126 2.23 6.08 -4.90
C VAL A 126 2.98 4.77 -4.76
N GLY A 127 2.31 3.79 -4.17
CA GLY A 127 2.84 2.46 -3.97
C GLY A 127 1.84 1.40 -4.40
N VAL A 128 2.32 0.33 -5.04
CA VAL A 128 1.51 -0.87 -5.26
C VAL A 128 2.24 -2.07 -4.68
N SER A 129 1.57 -2.80 -3.79
CA SER A 129 2.04 -4.08 -3.30
C SER A 129 1.25 -5.23 -3.94
N VAL A 130 1.92 -6.34 -4.24
CA VAL A 130 1.26 -7.55 -4.74
C VAL A 130 1.72 -8.77 -3.97
N GLY A 131 0.80 -9.37 -3.22
CA GLY A 131 0.98 -10.70 -2.63
C GLY A 131 0.69 -11.79 -3.67
N THR A 132 1.66 -12.65 -3.95
CA THR A 132 1.57 -13.67 -5.01
C THR A 132 2.10 -15.02 -4.54
N THR A 133 1.52 -16.10 -5.05
CA THR A 133 2.09 -17.46 -4.90
C THR A 133 2.95 -17.88 -6.09
N THR A 134 2.92 -17.09 -7.18
CA THR A 134 3.76 -17.29 -8.36
C THR A 134 5.24 -17.09 -8.00
N PRO A 135 6.13 -18.01 -8.40
CA PRO A 135 7.57 -17.84 -8.25
C PRO A 135 8.08 -16.56 -8.91
N ILE A 136 9.11 -15.93 -8.34
CA ILE A 136 9.65 -14.66 -8.84
C ILE A 136 10.20 -14.82 -10.27
N GLU A 137 10.80 -15.97 -10.57
CA GLU A 137 11.34 -16.32 -11.88
C GLU A 137 10.27 -16.37 -12.99
N ASP A 138 9.01 -16.59 -12.63
CA ASP A 138 7.88 -16.65 -13.56
C ASP A 138 7.18 -15.29 -13.72
N LEU A 139 7.63 -14.25 -13.00
CA LEU A 139 7.06 -12.92 -13.08
C LEU A 139 7.54 -12.20 -14.35
N PRO A 140 6.70 -11.32 -14.93
CA PRO A 140 7.11 -10.50 -16.06
C PRO A 140 8.29 -9.59 -15.67
N ILE A 141 9.21 -9.35 -16.61
CA ILE A 141 10.41 -8.50 -16.41
C ILE A 141 10.06 -7.10 -15.90
N ARG A 142 8.87 -6.58 -16.24
CA ARG A 142 8.39 -5.24 -15.85
C ARG A 142 7.01 -5.33 -15.19
N PRO A 143 6.91 -5.89 -13.96
CA PRO A 143 5.62 -6.09 -13.31
C PRO A 143 4.95 -4.75 -13.00
N PHE A 144 5.72 -3.70 -12.71
CA PHE A 144 5.21 -2.38 -12.35
C PHE A 144 5.07 -1.39 -13.50
N GLN A 145 5.15 -1.83 -14.77
CA GLN A 145 5.03 -0.91 -15.90
C GLN A 145 3.72 -0.12 -15.90
N GLY A 146 2.62 -0.74 -15.45
CA GLY A 146 1.32 -0.08 -15.28
C GLY A 146 1.36 1.11 -14.32
N LEU A 147 2.02 0.93 -13.17
CA LEU A 147 2.22 1.98 -12.16
C LEU A 147 3.04 3.13 -12.74
N CYS A 148 4.15 2.81 -13.41
CA CYS A 148 5.01 3.83 -14.05
C CYS A 148 4.25 4.66 -15.08
N LYS A 149 3.38 4.04 -15.89
CA LYS A 149 2.56 4.74 -16.89
C LYS A 149 1.48 5.60 -16.26
N ALA A 150 0.72 5.05 -15.31
CA ALA A 150 -0.40 5.75 -14.66
C ALA A 150 0.05 7.03 -13.94
N PHE A 151 1.25 7.00 -13.36
CA PHE A 151 1.80 8.11 -12.57
C PHE A 151 3.03 8.73 -13.22
N ALA A 152 3.16 8.67 -14.55
CA ALA A 152 4.31 9.19 -15.29
C ALA A 152 4.55 10.69 -15.07
N ILE A 153 3.49 11.45 -14.77
CA ILE A 153 3.54 12.89 -14.50
C ILE A 153 4.15 13.26 -13.14
N TYR A 154 4.42 12.29 -12.27
CA TYR A 154 5.09 12.56 -10.99
C TYR A 154 6.55 12.94 -11.22
N PRO A 155 7.07 13.86 -10.39
CA PRO A 155 8.32 14.55 -10.68
C PRO A 155 9.56 13.66 -10.63
N SER A 156 9.56 12.58 -9.82
CA SER A 156 10.67 11.62 -9.74
C SER A 156 10.18 10.17 -9.90
N PRO A 157 11.02 9.27 -10.47
CA PRO A 157 10.86 7.82 -10.31
C PRO A 157 10.60 7.37 -8.87
N ASP A 158 11.22 7.98 -7.88
CA ASP A 158 11.11 7.55 -6.48
C ASP A 158 9.73 7.82 -5.87
N ASN A 159 8.92 8.67 -6.50
CA ASN A 159 7.53 8.85 -6.11
C ASN A 159 6.67 7.60 -6.41
N ARG A 160 7.20 6.60 -7.13
CA ARG A 160 6.49 5.37 -7.48
C ARG A 160 7.24 4.18 -6.90
N GLU A 161 6.54 3.36 -6.11
CA GLU A 161 7.14 2.16 -5.52
C GLU A 161 6.31 0.92 -5.80
N GLY A 162 7.01 -0.16 -6.12
CA GLY A 162 6.42 -1.47 -6.33
C GLY A 162 7.01 -2.49 -5.37
N LEU A 163 6.15 -3.27 -4.72
CA LEU A 163 6.56 -4.36 -3.84
C LEU A 163 5.89 -5.66 -4.28
N ILE A 164 6.68 -6.70 -4.53
CA ILE A 164 6.15 -8.07 -4.69
C ILE A 164 6.46 -8.86 -3.43
N ILE A 165 5.44 -9.49 -2.87
CA ILE A 165 5.55 -10.38 -1.73
C ILE A 165 5.24 -11.79 -2.23
N GLN A 166 6.28 -12.60 -2.40
CA GLN A 166 6.10 -14.01 -2.74
C GLN A 166 5.71 -14.79 -1.48
N ILE A 167 4.62 -15.55 -1.58
CA ILE A 167 4.03 -16.33 -0.50
C ILE A 167 4.11 -17.80 -0.90
N SER A 168 5.04 -18.55 -0.31
CA SER A 168 5.27 -19.95 -0.69
C SER A 168 4.05 -20.85 -0.42
N ASN A 169 3.31 -20.58 0.66
CA ASN A 169 2.11 -21.34 1.00
C ASN A 169 1.04 -20.43 1.63
N LEU A 170 0.26 -19.78 0.78
CA LEU A 170 -0.80 -18.86 1.21
C LEU A 170 -1.87 -19.55 2.06
N GLN A 171 -2.21 -20.80 1.74
CA GLN A 171 -3.22 -21.55 2.48
C GLN A 171 -2.78 -21.85 3.91
N ALA A 172 -1.53 -22.27 4.11
CA ALA A 172 -0.98 -22.51 5.44
C ALA A 172 -0.88 -21.20 6.24
N LEU A 173 -0.40 -20.13 5.63
CA LEU A 173 -0.33 -18.81 6.27
C LEU A 173 -1.72 -18.33 6.72
N ALA A 174 -2.73 -18.48 5.87
CA ALA A 174 -4.11 -18.13 6.21
C ALA A 174 -4.64 -18.93 7.39
N LEU A 175 -4.37 -20.24 7.45
CA LEU A 175 -4.77 -21.06 8.59
C LEU A 175 -4.08 -20.64 9.89
N LEU A 176 -2.81 -20.23 9.84
CA LEU A 176 -2.10 -19.69 11.00
C LEU A 176 -2.74 -18.38 11.48
N VAL A 177 -2.99 -17.43 10.57
CA VAL A 177 -3.66 -16.16 10.92
C VAL A 177 -5.02 -16.42 11.57
N ARG A 178 -5.83 -17.35 11.02
CA ARG A 178 -7.11 -17.73 11.62
C ARG A 178 -6.95 -18.30 13.03
N ALA A 179 -5.96 -19.16 13.24
CA ALA A 179 -5.73 -19.78 14.54
C ALA A 179 -5.38 -18.72 15.60
N GLU A 180 -4.54 -17.73 15.25
CA GLU A 180 -4.19 -16.64 16.15
C GLU A 180 -5.37 -15.70 16.43
N LEU A 181 -6.17 -15.36 15.42
CA LEU A 181 -7.37 -14.54 15.60
C LEU A 181 -8.39 -15.21 16.54
N LEU A 182 -8.57 -16.54 16.43
CA LEU A 182 -9.50 -17.27 17.29
C LEU A 182 -9.00 -17.43 18.73
N LYS A 183 -7.67 -17.44 18.97
CA LYS A 183 -7.11 -17.43 20.33
C LYS A 183 -7.43 -16.14 21.08
N GLY A 184 -7.52 -15.01 20.38
CA GLY A 184 -7.84 -13.70 20.96
C GLY A 184 -9.33 -13.47 21.28
N ILE A 185 -10.21 -14.45 21.02
CA ILE A 185 -11.67 -14.36 21.25
C ILE A 185 -12.10 -15.15 22.50
N ASN A 186 -11.16 -15.78 23.22
CA ASN A 186 -11.44 -16.48 24.48
C ASN A 186 -11.05 -15.65 25.70
#